data_AF-A0A7K0X008-F1
#
_entry.id   AF-A0A7K0X008-F1
#
_cell.length_a   1.000
_cell.length_b   1.000
_cell.length_c   1.000
_cell.angle_alpha   90.00
_cell.angle_beta   90.00
_cell.angle_gamma   90.00
#
_symmetry.space_group_name_H-M   'P 1'
#
loop_
_entity.id
_entity.type
_entity.pdbx_description
1 polymer ?
#
loop_
_entity_poly.entity_id
_entity_poly.type
_entity_poly.pdbx_seq_one_letter_code
_entity_poly.pdbx_strand_id
1 'polypeptide(L)'
;MTDDVDPTPLEAIKGLQAYEHAVTRYRSGAALEALTGIKTVTEGIDTLAHAAVALARRQGASWGVIGDALGVSRQNAQSRFGQSAANADPPAGSVPPAELVDDELLLVPDYPGATKGQKYPVKVWDLADGDRVAIVSDVWGNTSLMNASERIWRTIHERWPNSHVLERWPADDTITGTPGAGGRYAWSTGNGGNIAADLDDLARRGLDLRI
;
A
#
# COMPACT_ATOMS: atom_id res chain seq x y z
N MET A 1 -11.37 23.16 -6.23
CA MET A 1 -10.11 23.64 -5.64
C MET A 1 -9.63 22.50 -4.74
N THR A 2 -9.28 21.38 -5.39
CA THR A 2 -7.91 20.90 -5.66
C THR A 2 -7.26 20.35 -4.39
N ASP A 3 -7.66 19.14 -4.03
CA ASP A 3 -6.78 18.15 -3.40
C ASP A 3 -6.88 16.90 -4.29
N ASP A 4 -6.29 17.02 -5.49
CA ASP A 4 -5.93 15.88 -6.33
C ASP A 4 -4.67 15.29 -5.68
N VAL A 5 -4.86 14.53 -4.60
CA VAL A 5 -3.76 13.91 -3.87
C VAL A 5 -3.13 12.91 -4.81
N ASP A 6 -1.92 13.21 -5.24
CA ASP A 6 -1.11 12.32 -6.07
C ASP A 6 -0.88 11.01 -5.29
N PRO A 7 -1.34 9.84 -5.80
CA PRO A 7 -1.20 8.57 -5.11
C PRO A 7 0.26 8.20 -4.95
N THR A 8 0.79 8.41 -3.75
CA THR A 8 2.10 7.87 -3.41
C THR A 8 2.00 6.35 -3.37
N PRO A 9 2.74 5.60 -4.22
CA PRO A 9 2.67 4.14 -4.22
C PRO A 9 2.97 3.57 -2.84
N LEU A 10 2.30 2.48 -2.46
CA LEU A 10 2.48 1.87 -1.13
C LEU A 10 3.94 1.48 -0.84
N GLU A 11 4.69 1.03 -1.84
CA GLU A 11 6.12 0.74 -1.70
C GLU A 11 6.95 1.99 -1.38
N ALA A 12 6.55 3.17 -1.86
CA ALA A 12 7.18 4.44 -1.50
C ALA A 12 6.94 4.78 -0.03
N ILE A 13 5.74 4.51 0.48
CA ILE A 13 5.41 4.71 1.91
C ILE A 13 6.19 3.72 2.79
N LYS A 14 6.26 2.44 2.39
CA LYS A 14 7.11 1.45 3.07
C LYS A 14 8.58 1.87 3.06
N GLY A 15 9.06 2.44 1.96
CA GLY A 15 10.39 3.03 1.84
C GLY A 15 10.64 4.13 2.88
N LEU A 16 9.67 5.00 3.15
CA LEU A 16 9.80 6.05 4.16
C LEU A 16 9.99 5.48 5.57
N GLN A 17 9.22 4.47 5.95
CA GLN A 17 9.37 3.81 7.25
C GLN A 17 10.70 3.03 7.35
N ALA A 18 11.09 2.38 6.26
CA ALA A 18 12.36 1.69 6.17
C ALA A 18 13.56 2.64 6.34
N TYR A 19 13.43 3.92 5.94
CA TYR A 19 14.44 4.94 6.16
C TYR A 19 14.66 5.21 7.65
N GLU A 20 13.59 5.45 8.40
CA GLU A 20 13.67 5.72 9.85
C GLU A 20 14.30 4.54 10.60
N HIS A 21 13.93 3.33 10.23
CA HIS A 21 14.51 2.10 10.77
C HIS A 21 15.99 1.95 10.38
N ALA A 22 16.35 2.18 9.12
CA ALA A 22 17.73 2.09 8.66
C ALA A 22 18.66 3.07 9.39
N VAL A 23 18.22 4.32 9.58
CA VAL A 23 18.96 5.34 10.34
C VAL A 23 19.17 4.89 11.79
N THR A 24 18.15 4.33 12.42
CA THR A 24 18.25 3.82 13.80
C THR A 24 19.24 2.67 13.91
N ARG A 25 19.17 1.68 13.01
CA ARG A 25 20.09 0.53 12.97
C ARG A 25 21.53 0.92 12.65
N TYR A 26 21.71 1.91 11.77
CA TYR A 26 23.03 2.46 11.49
C TYR A 26 23.65 3.10 12.74
N ARG A 27 22.87 3.92 13.45
CA ARG A 27 23.33 4.58 14.70
C ARG A 27 23.65 3.59 15.82
N SER A 28 22.99 2.44 15.85
CA SER A 28 23.26 1.38 16.83
C SER A 28 24.40 0.43 16.44
N GLY A 29 25.08 0.66 15.31
CA GLY A 29 26.18 -0.18 14.82
C GLY A 29 25.74 -1.46 14.08
N ALA A 30 24.43 -1.63 13.82
CA ALA A 30 23.87 -2.79 13.11
C ALA A 30 23.91 -2.58 11.59
N ALA A 31 25.12 -2.53 11.01
CA ALA A 31 25.32 -2.11 9.62
C ALA A 31 24.60 -2.96 8.56
N LEU A 32 24.55 -4.29 8.72
CA LEU A 32 23.89 -5.18 7.74
C LEU A 32 22.36 -4.99 7.71
N GLU A 33 21.75 -4.77 8.87
CA GLU A 33 20.32 -4.49 8.98
C GLU A 33 19.98 -3.11 8.42
N ALA A 34 20.86 -2.12 8.64
CA ALA A 34 20.74 -0.81 8.02
C ALA A 34 20.80 -0.89 6.48
N LEU A 35 21.69 -1.71 5.92
CA LEU A 35 21.76 -1.95 4.46
C LEU A 35 20.49 -2.60 3.91
N THR A 36 19.88 -3.51 4.67
CA THR A 36 18.60 -4.12 4.29
C THR A 36 17.49 -3.08 4.23
N GLY A 37 17.42 -2.18 5.23
CA GLY A 37 16.47 -1.07 5.21
C GLY A 37 16.72 -0.09 4.05
N ILE A 38 17.98 0.25 3.76
CA ILE A 38 18.35 1.11 2.62
C ILE A 38 17.91 0.52 1.27
N LYS A 39 17.97 -0.81 1.12
CA LYS A 39 17.46 -1.48 -0.08
C LYS A 39 15.95 -1.22 -0.24
N THR A 40 15.16 -1.43 0.81
CA THR A 40 13.72 -1.15 0.80
C THR A 40 13.40 0.32 0.51
N VAL A 41 14.19 1.25 1.08
CA VAL A 41 14.09 2.69 0.75
C VAL A 41 14.29 2.93 -0.74
N THR A 42 15.30 2.30 -1.34
CA THR A 42 15.66 2.50 -2.74
C THR A 42 14.56 1.96 -3.67
N GLU A 43 14.01 0.79 -3.36
CA GLU A 43 12.89 0.19 -4.10
C GLU A 43 11.62 1.07 -4.00
N GLY A 44 11.35 1.62 -2.82
CA GLY A 44 10.24 2.56 -2.62
C GLY A 44 10.39 3.86 -3.41
N ILE A 45 11.59 4.47 -3.37
CA ILE A 45 11.90 5.68 -4.15
C ILE A 45 11.80 5.41 -5.65
N ASP A 46 12.29 4.25 -6.12
CA ASP A 46 12.21 3.89 -7.52
C ASP A 46 10.76 3.72 -7.97
N THR A 47 9.93 3.05 -7.17
CA THR A 47 8.50 2.90 -7.42
C THR A 47 7.80 4.27 -7.50
N LEU A 48 8.10 5.17 -6.56
CA LEU A 48 7.58 6.55 -6.59
C LEU A 48 8.01 7.29 -7.85
N ALA A 49 9.28 7.18 -8.24
CA ALA A 49 9.80 7.83 -9.43
C ALA A 49 9.07 7.32 -10.70
N HIS A 50 8.83 6.01 -10.81
CA HIS A 50 8.06 5.44 -11.90
C HIS A 50 6.60 5.96 -11.93
N ALA A 51 5.93 6.03 -10.78
CA ALA A 51 4.57 6.56 -10.69
C ALA A 51 4.48 8.06 -11.02
N ALA A 52 5.38 8.88 -10.47
CA ALA A 52 5.44 10.31 -10.72
C ALA A 52 5.74 10.61 -12.20
N VAL A 53 6.63 9.84 -12.84
CA VAL A 53 6.90 9.98 -14.28
C VAL A 53 5.69 9.59 -15.11
N ALA A 54 4.99 8.50 -14.74
CA ALA A 54 3.74 8.12 -15.41
C ALA A 54 2.68 9.22 -15.31
N LEU A 55 2.48 9.81 -14.12
CA LEU A 55 1.56 10.94 -13.93
C LEU A 55 1.98 12.15 -14.76
N ALA A 56 3.25 12.55 -14.71
CA ALA A 56 3.76 13.67 -15.50
C ALA A 56 3.53 13.45 -17.00
N ARG A 57 3.70 12.22 -17.49
CA ARG A 57 3.39 11.86 -18.89
C ARG A 57 1.91 11.98 -19.21
N ARG A 58 1.00 11.57 -18.30
CA ARG A 58 -0.46 11.77 -18.46
C ARG A 58 -0.85 13.25 -18.49
N GLN A 59 -0.19 14.08 -17.70
CA GLN A 59 -0.37 15.53 -17.68
C GLN A 59 0.25 16.25 -18.91
N GLY A 60 0.87 15.50 -19.83
CA GLY A 60 1.42 16.02 -21.08
C GLY A 60 2.88 16.46 -21.01
N ALA A 61 3.59 16.22 -19.89
CA ALA A 61 5.00 16.57 -19.78
C ALA A 61 5.84 15.79 -20.81
N SER A 62 6.72 16.48 -21.53
CA SER A 62 7.62 15.84 -22.50
C SER A 62 8.75 15.08 -21.80
N TRP A 63 9.33 14.08 -22.48
CA TRP A 63 10.53 13.38 -21.98
C TRP A 63 11.73 14.30 -21.74
N GLY A 64 11.79 15.46 -22.41
CA GLY A 64 12.81 16.48 -22.14
C GLY A 64 12.60 17.08 -20.75
N VAL A 65 11.39 17.58 -20.48
CA VAL A 65 11.00 18.16 -19.17
C VAL A 65 11.20 17.15 -18.04
N ILE A 66 10.82 15.89 -18.25
CA ILE A 66 11.00 14.84 -17.26
C ILE A 66 12.48 14.53 -17.02
N GLY A 67 13.29 14.46 -18.08
CA GLY A 67 14.73 14.27 -17.97
C GLY A 67 15.39 15.40 -17.17
N ASP A 68 15.06 16.65 -17.50
CA ASP A 68 15.56 17.84 -16.83
C ASP A 68 15.20 17.83 -15.33
N ALA A 69 13.95 17.49 -14.99
CA ALA A 69 13.48 17.39 -13.59
C ALA A 69 14.21 16.29 -12.79
N LEU A 70 14.58 15.18 -13.45
CA LEU A 70 15.30 14.07 -12.84
C LEU A 70 16.83 14.22 -12.90
N GLY A 71 17.34 15.28 -13.53
CA GLY A 71 18.78 15.49 -13.74
C GLY A 71 19.43 14.46 -14.67
N VAL A 72 18.67 13.86 -15.58
CA VAL A 72 19.15 12.87 -16.56
C VAL A 72 18.84 13.29 -17.98
N SER A 73 19.52 12.69 -18.97
CA SER A 73 19.20 12.96 -20.37
C SER A 73 17.78 12.49 -20.72
N ARG A 74 17.16 13.14 -21.71
CA ARG A 74 15.88 12.70 -22.31
C ARG A 74 15.89 11.20 -22.66
N GLN A 75 16.98 10.72 -23.28
CA GLN A 75 17.12 9.33 -23.71
C GLN A 75 17.18 8.38 -22.51
N ASN A 76 17.88 8.75 -21.43
CA ASN A 76 17.94 7.97 -20.20
C ASN A 76 16.58 7.93 -19.50
N ALA A 77 15.87 9.06 -19.42
CA ALA A 77 14.51 9.12 -18.87
C ALA A 77 13.55 8.22 -19.66
N GLN A 78 13.54 8.34 -21.00
CA GLN A 78 12.68 7.51 -21.84
C GLN A 78 13.06 6.02 -21.75
N SER A 79 14.34 5.68 -21.73
CA SER A 79 14.80 4.28 -21.61
C SER A 79 14.37 3.67 -20.28
N ARG A 80 14.54 4.40 -19.18
CA ARG A 80 14.23 3.91 -17.82
C ARG A 80 12.74 3.84 -17.53
N PHE A 81 11.98 4.87 -17.90
CA PHE A 81 10.58 5.03 -17.48
C PHE A 81 9.57 4.84 -18.62
N GLY A 82 10.03 4.67 -19.87
CA GLY A 82 9.17 4.64 -21.05
C GLY A 82 8.13 3.54 -21.02
N GLN A 83 8.50 2.36 -20.50
CA GLN A 83 7.59 1.22 -20.40
C GLN A 83 6.53 1.42 -19.31
N SER A 84 6.90 1.96 -18.15
CA SER A 84 5.95 2.29 -17.08
C SER A 84 5.00 3.42 -17.48
N ALA A 85 5.47 4.41 -18.25
CA ALA A 85 4.62 5.45 -18.80
C ALA A 85 3.68 4.96 -19.92
N ALA A 86 4.04 3.87 -20.62
CA ALA A 86 3.20 3.23 -21.64
C ALA A 86 2.20 2.25 -21.02
N ASN A 87 2.57 1.60 -19.92
CA ASN A 87 1.71 0.70 -19.13
C ASN A 87 0.87 1.46 -18.08
N ALA A 88 1.04 2.77 -17.95
CA ALA A 88 0.16 3.60 -17.14
C ALA A 88 -1.21 3.64 -17.84
N ASP A 89 -2.19 3.00 -17.22
CA ASP A 89 -3.53 2.76 -17.74
C ASP A 89 -4.29 4.02 -18.22
N PRO A 90 -5.33 3.84 -19.07
CA PRO A 90 -6.09 4.92 -19.70
C PRO A 90 -6.82 5.81 -18.68
N PRO A 91 -7.33 7.00 -19.08
CA PRO A 91 -8.12 7.85 -18.20
C PRO A 91 -9.31 7.10 -17.58
N ALA A 92 -9.64 7.48 -16.34
CA ALA A 92 -10.72 6.91 -15.53
C ALA A 92 -12.01 6.69 -16.36
N GLY A 93 -12.39 5.43 -16.56
CA GLY A 93 -13.58 5.06 -17.33
C GLY A 93 -13.61 3.63 -17.88
N SER A 94 -12.50 2.88 -17.86
CA SER A 94 -12.43 1.53 -18.41
C SER A 94 -11.59 0.54 -17.60
N VAL A 95 -11.40 0.81 -16.30
CA VAL A 95 -10.69 -0.13 -15.41
C VAL A 95 -11.67 -1.26 -15.05
N PRO A 96 -11.34 -2.53 -15.30
CA PRO A 96 -12.20 -3.65 -14.88
C PRO A 96 -12.38 -3.60 -13.36
N PRO A 97 -13.58 -3.93 -12.85
CA PRO A 97 -13.81 -3.94 -11.42
C PRO A 97 -12.88 -4.94 -10.73
N ALA A 98 -12.43 -4.62 -9.53
CA ALA A 98 -11.70 -5.56 -8.69
C ALA A 98 -12.56 -6.81 -8.46
N GLU A 99 -11.91 -7.97 -8.47
CA GLU A 99 -12.57 -9.26 -8.27
C GLU A 99 -12.46 -9.68 -6.81
N LEU A 100 -13.58 -10.01 -6.17
CA LEU A 100 -13.59 -10.61 -4.84
C LEU A 100 -13.16 -12.07 -4.96
N VAL A 101 -11.99 -12.40 -4.42
CA VAL A 101 -11.38 -13.73 -4.46
C VAL A 101 -11.77 -14.56 -3.25
N ASP A 102 -11.91 -13.92 -2.08
CA ASP A 102 -12.20 -14.61 -0.82
C ASP A 102 -13.00 -13.71 0.13
N ASP A 103 -13.85 -14.32 0.97
CA ASP A 103 -14.66 -13.67 1.99
C ASP A 103 -14.84 -14.67 3.15
N GLU A 104 -13.88 -14.65 4.08
CA GLU A 104 -13.83 -15.62 5.17
C GLU A 104 -13.62 -14.97 6.53
N LEU A 105 -14.01 -15.72 7.57
CA LEU A 105 -13.74 -15.35 8.96
C LEU A 105 -12.41 -15.99 9.39
N LEU A 106 -11.33 -15.23 9.24
CA LEU A 106 -9.96 -15.68 9.48
C LEU A 106 -9.69 -15.86 10.98
N LEU A 107 -9.23 -17.05 11.37
CA LEU A 107 -8.71 -17.30 12.72
C LEU A 107 -7.27 -16.80 12.82
N VAL A 108 -7.07 -15.75 13.62
CA VAL A 108 -5.76 -15.19 13.96
C VAL A 108 -5.35 -15.75 15.32
N PRO A 109 -4.34 -16.64 15.37
CA PRO A 109 -3.95 -17.32 16.59
C PRO A 109 -3.36 -16.35 17.63
N ASP A 110 -3.44 -16.71 18.92
CA ASP A 110 -2.86 -15.91 20.01
C ASP A 110 -1.32 -15.86 19.92
N TYR A 111 -0.71 -16.95 19.47
CA TYR A 111 0.71 -17.10 19.21
C TYR A 111 0.94 -18.19 18.13
N PRO A 112 2.12 -18.25 17.49
CA PRO A 112 2.39 -19.25 16.46
C PRO A 112 2.17 -20.69 16.95
N GLY A 113 1.36 -21.46 16.23
CA GLY A 113 0.99 -22.83 16.59
C GLY A 113 -0.16 -22.95 17.61
N ALA A 114 -0.76 -21.84 18.07
CA ALA A 114 -1.94 -21.90 18.91
C ALA A 114 -3.16 -22.42 18.12
N THR A 115 -3.98 -23.25 18.77
CA THR A 115 -5.28 -23.71 18.24
C THR A 115 -6.43 -22.78 18.62
N LYS A 116 -6.17 -21.80 19.48
CA LYS A 116 -7.08 -20.74 19.90
C LYS A 116 -6.61 -19.40 19.34
N GLY A 117 -7.57 -18.50 19.14
CA GLY A 117 -7.32 -17.17 18.60
C GLY A 117 -8.60 -16.38 18.40
N GLN A 118 -8.42 -15.17 17.89
CA GLN A 118 -9.50 -14.26 17.56
C GLN A 118 -9.88 -14.41 16.09
N LYS A 119 -11.12 -14.09 15.77
CA LYS A 119 -11.66 -14.25 14.42
C LYS A 119 -11.99 -12.91 13.81
N TYR A 120 -11.44 -12.61 12.65
CA TYR A 120 -11.64 -11.35 11.94
C TYR A 120 -12.23 -11.59 10.55
N PRO A 121 -13.26 -10.85 10.12
CA PRO A 121 -13.74 -10.89 8.76
C PRO A 121 -12.65 -10.36 7.82
N VAL A 122 -12.32 -11.15 6.80
CA VAL A 122 -11.34 -10.79 5.77
C VAL A 122 -11.97 -10.94 4.40
N LYS A 123 -11.89 -9.88 3.60
CA LYS A 123 -12.25 -9.89 2.19
C LYS A 123 -11.01 -9.68 1.35
N VAL A 124 -10.76 -10.55 0.38
CA VAL A 124 -9.57 -10.50 -0.46
C VAL A 124 -9.98 -10.16 -1.88
N TRP A 125 -9.33 -9.14 -2.44
CA TRP A 125 -9.62 -8.61 -3.76
C TRP A 125 -8.38 -8.69 -4.65
N ASP A 126 -8.56 -9.11 -5.89
CA ASP A 126 -7.59 -8.91 -6.97
C ASP A 126 -7.94 -7.61 -7.69
N LEU A 127 -6.96 -6.71 -7.78
CA LEU A 127 -7.07 -5.42 -8.43
C LEU A 127 -6.76 -5.53 -9.92
N ALA A 128 -7.16 -4.51 -10.68
CA ALA A 128 -6.99 -4.50 -12.13
C ALA A 128 -5.51 -4.54 -12.60
N ASP A 129 -4.58 -4.09 -11.76
CA ASP A 129 -3.14 -4.12 -12.02
C ASP A 129 -2.46 -5.42 -11.57
N GLY A 130 -3.22 -6.39 -11.05
CA GLY A 130 -2.75 -7.69 -10.61
C GLY A 130 -2.29 -7.74 -9.15
N ASP A 131 -2.33 -6.61 -8.43
CA ASP A 131 -2.08 -6.61 -6.99
C ASP A 131 -3.25 -7.21 -6.22
N ARG A 132 -2.95 -7.73 -5.03
CA ARG A 132 -3.95 -8.32 -4.13
C ARG A 132 -4.07 -7.51 -2.86
N VAL A 133 -5.30 -7.22 -2.45
CA VAL A 133 -5.60 -6.50 -1.20
C VAL A 133 -6.49 -7.36 -0.30
N ALA A 134 -6.02 -7.64 0.91
CA ALA A 134 -6.80 -8.27 1.97
C ALA A 134 -7.32 -7.20 2.93
N ILE A 135 -8.64 -6.97 2.93
CA ILE A 135 -9.32 -6.06 3.84
C ILE A 135 -9.74 -6.81 5.09
N VAL A 136 -9.13 -6.50 6.22
CA VAL A 136 -9.48 -7.04 7.53
C VAL A 136 -10.38 -6.07 8.28
N SER A 137 -11.56 -6.51 8.70
CA SER A 137 -12.50 -5.68 9.46
C SER A 137 -12.35 -5.88 10.96
N ASP A 138 -12.44 -4.77 11.70
CA ASP A 138 -12.49 -4.83 13.16
C ASP A 138 -13.78 -5.51 13.63
N VAL A 139 -13.70 -6.14 14.80
CA VAL A 139 -14.83 -6.86 15.41
C VAL A 139 -14.94 -6.41 16.85
N TRP A 140 -16.13 -5.93 17.21
CA TRP A 140 -16.41 -5.58 18.59
C TRP A 140 -16.14 -6.75 19.55
N GLY A 141 -15.35 -6.51 20.59
CA GLY A 141 -14.95 -7.53 21.57
C GLY A 141 -13.68 -8.31 21.23
N ASN A 142 -13.11 -8.14 20.03
CA ASN A 142 -11.76 -8.59 19.74
C ASN A 142 -10.72 -7.58 20.24
N THR A 143 -9.46 -8.00 20.22
CA THR A 143 -8.32 -7.09 20.30
C THR A 143 -8.38 -6.17 19.08
N SER A 144 -8.30 -4.86 19.29
CA SER A 144 -8.29 -3.87 18.21
C SER A 144 -7.25 -4.21 17.14
N LEU A 145 -7.55 -3.95 15.86
CA LEU A 145 -6.64 -4.25 14.74
C LEU A 145 -5.22 -3.72 14.98
N MET A 146 -5.06 -2.50 15.51
CA MET A 146 -3.76 -1.89 15.87
C MET A 146 -2.91 -2.78 16.78
N ASN A 147 -3.52 -3.39 17.80
CA ASN A 147 -2.84 -4.24 18.78
C ASN A 147 -2.67 -5.68 18.28
N ALA A 148 -3.47 -6.11 17.30
CA ALA A 148 -3.38 -7.44 16.69
C ALA A 148 -2.64 -7.44 15.35
N SER A 149 -2.15 -6.27 14.90
CA SER A 149 -1.68 -6.00 13.53
C SER A 149 -0.60 -6.97 13.07
N GLU A 150 0.40 -7.26 13.91
CA GLU A 150 1.48 -8.21 13.57
C GLU A 150 0.95 -9.64 13.33
N ARG A 151 0.02 -10.09 14.18
CA ARG A 151 -0.56 -11.44 14.09
C ARG A 151 -1.46 -11.54 12.88
N ILE A 152 -2.31 -10.53 12.66
CA ILE A 152 -3.19 -10.44 11.49
C ILE A 152 -2.36 -10.44 10.20
N TRP A 153 -1.35 -9.56 10.12
CA TRP A 153 -0.50 -9.42 8.94
C TRP A 153 0.16 -10.74 8.57
N ARG A 154 0.72 -11.45 9.57
CA ARG A 154 1.36 -12.74 9.39
C ARG A 154 0.37 -13.80 8.90
N THR A 155 -0.77 -13.95 9.57
CA THR A 155 -1.79 -14.94 9.18
C THR A 155 -2.32 -14.67 7.76
N ILE A 156 -2.51 -13.40 7.39
CA ILE A 156 -2.89 -13.04 6.03
C ILE A 156 -1.80 -13.43 5.02
N HIS A 157 -0.51 -13.16 5.29
CA HIS A 157 0.56 -13.49 4.35
C HIS A 157 0.83 -15.01 4.23
N GLU A 158 0.57 -15.77 5.29
CA GLU A 158 0.59 -17.23 5.25
C GLU A 158 -0.55 -17.79 4.37
N ARG A 159 -1.72 -17.15 4.41
CA ARG A 159 -2.94 -17.59 3.70
C ARG A 159 -3.00 -17.10 2.26
N TRP A 160 -2.71 -15.82 2.04
CA TRP A 160 -2.68 -15.14 0.74
C TRP A 160 -1.32 -14.43 0.59
N PRO A 161 -0.29 -15.14 0.11
CA PRO A 161 1.03 -14.58 -0.12
C PRO A 161 0.98 -13.35 -1.03
N ASN A 162 1.86 -12.39 -0.79
CA ASN A 162 2.00 -11.13 -1.55
C ASN A 162 0.79 -10.17 -1.47
N SER A 163 -0.15 -10.39 -0.55
CA SER A 163 -1.28 -9.47 -0.37
C SER A 163 -0.89 -8.24 0.45
N HIS A 164 -1.40 -7.08 0.05
CA HIS A 164 -1.40 -5.87 0.88
C HIS A 164 -2.52 -5.95 1.90
N VAL A 165 -2.24 -5.59 3.15
CA VAL A 165 -3.24 -5.68 4.22
C VAL A 165 -3.83 -4.30 4.48
N LEU A 166 -5.14 -4.18 4.30
CA LEU A 166 -5.90 -2.97 4.58
C LEU A 166 -6.79 -3.21 5.80
N GLU A 167 -6.57 -2.44 6.87
CA GLU A 167 -7.38 -2.48 8.08
C GLU A 167 -8.61 -1.59 7.89
N ARG A 168 -9.80 -2.16 8.08
CA ARG A 168 -11.08 -1.47 8.08
C ARG A 168 -11.58 -1.35 9.52
N TRP A 169 -11.68 -0.12 9.98
CA TRP A 169 -12.14 0.26 11.29
C TRP A 169 -13.60 0.74 11.24
N PRO A 170 -14.35 0.63 12.34
CA PRO A 170 -15.67 1.24 12.45
C PRO A 170 -15.58 2.76 12.21
N ALA A 171 -16.69 3.38 11.82
CA ALA A 171 -16.75 4.81 11.50
C ALA A 171 -16.62 5.75 12.72
N ASP A 172 -16.00 5.30 13.81
CA ASP A 172 -15.76 6.09 15.01
C ASP A 172 -14.70 7.19 14.74
N ASP A 173 -14.93 8.38 15.29
CA ASP A 173 -14.08 9.57 15.14
C ASP A 173 -12.75 9.48 15.90
N THR A 174 -12.61 8.49 16.79
CA THR A 174 -11.40 8.30 17.62
C THR A 174 -10.27 7.56 16.91
N ILE A 175 -10.53 6.95 15.75
CA ILE A 175 -9.56 6.10 15.04
C ILE A 175 -8.92 6.84 13.85
N THR A 176 -7.60 6.75 13.74
CA THR A 176 -6.80 7.31 12.64
C THR A 176 -6.97 6.47 11.36
N GLY A 177 -7.30 7.10 10.23
CA GLY A 177 -7.50 6.43 8.94
C GLY A 177 -8.31 7.28 7.96
N THR A 178 -8.36 6.85 6.70
CA THR A 178 -9.11 7.54 5.64
C THR A 178 -10.58 7.14 5.67
N PRO A 179 -11.53 8.08 5.85
CA PRO A 179 -12.95 7.76 5.83
C PRO A 179 -13.41 7.27 4.44
N GLY A 180 -14.21 6.20 4.42
CA GLY A 180 -14.90 5.65 3.26
C GLY A 180 -16.26 5.07 3.64
N ALA A 181 -16.98 4.49 2.70
CA ALA A 181 -18.38 4.07 2.89
C ALA A 181 -18.58 2.98 3.96
N GLY A 182 -17.58 2.11 4.12
CA GLY A 182 -17.61 1.03 5.10
C GLY A 182 -17.01 1.39 6.47
N GLY A 183 -16.43 2.59 6.64
CA GLY A 183 -15.68 2.96 7.85
C GLY A 183 -14.37 3.66 7.52
N ARG A 184 -13.38 3.57 8.42
CA ARG A 184 -12.06 4.16 8.20
C ARG A 184 -11.05 3.11 7.74
N TYR A 185 -10.23 3.44 6.76
CA TYR A 185 -9.28 2.51 6.15
C TYR A 185 -7.83 2.97 6.39
N ALA A 186 -6.97 2.02 6.76
CA ALA A 186 -5.55 2.25 6.95
C ALA A 186 -4.73 1.07 6.45
N TRP A 187 -3.59 1.33 5.81
CA TRP A 187 -2.64 0.29 5.44
C TRP A 187 -1.95 -0.28 6.68
N SER A 188 -1.88 -1.60 6.74
CA SER A 188 -1.18 -2.34 7.78
C SER A 188 0.22 -2.71 7.33
N THR A 189 1.18 -2.54 8.23
CA THR A 189 2.60 -2.86 8.01
C THR A 189 3.08 -4.01 8.89
N GLY A 190 2.16 -4.63 9.64
CA GLY A 190 2.48 -5.65 10.64
C GLY A 190 3.06 -5.10 11.94
N ASN A 191 3.19 -3.79 12.11
CA ASN A 191 3.65 -3.14 13.35
C ASN A 191 2.61 -2.16 13.94
N GLY A 192 1.33 -2.35 13.60
CA GLY A 192 0.24 -1.42 13.91
C GLY A 192 -0.08 -0.55 12.68
N GLY A 193 -1.31 -0.67 12.17
CA GLY A 193 -1.79 0.15 11.05
C GLY A 193 -2.04 1.59 11.48
N ASN A 194 -1.35 2.54 10.84
CA ASN A 194 -1.56 3.98 11.02
C ASN A 194 -1.36 4.78 9.72
N ILE A 195 -1.09 4.10 8.60
CA ILE A 195 -0.89 4.77 7.32
C ILE A 195 -2.26 4.98 6.70
N ALA A 196 -2.63 6.22 6.46
CA ALA A 196 -3.86 6.57 5.75
C ALA A 196 -3.89 5.88 4.38
N ALA A 197 -5.03 5.26 4.05
CA ALA A 197 -5.24 4.65 2.74
C ALA A 197 -5.62 5.72 1.69
N ASP A 198 -5.09 5.61 0.49
CA ASP A 198 -5.55 6.41 -0.65
C ASP A 198 -6.72 5.68 -1.33
N LEU A 199 -7.94 6.11 -1.04
CA LEU A 199 -9.14 5.49 -1.59
C LEU A 199 -9.38 5.85 -3.06
N ASP A 200 -8.85 6.97 -3.53
CA ASP A 200 -8.94 7.35 -4.94
C ASP A 200 -7.98 6.50 -5.79
N ASP A 201 -6.84 6.11 -5.23
CA ASP A 201 -5.96 5.11 -5.84
C ASP A 201 -6.61 3.73 -5.94
N LEU A 202 -7.19 3.24 -4.86
CA LEU A 202 -7.90 1.95 -4.88
C LEU A 202 -9.06 1.97 -5.88
N ALA A 203 -9.82 3.07 -5.95
CA ALA A 203 -10.89 3.22 -6.93
C ALA A 203 -10.35 3.22 -8.37
N ARG A 204 -9.22 3.89 -8.64
CA ARG A 204 -8.54 3.83 -9.94
C ARG A 204 -8.02 2.44 -10.30
N ARG A 205 -7.88 1.54 -9.32
CA ARG A 205 -7.43 0.15 -9.49
C ARG A 205 -8.59 -0.85 -9.47
N GLY A 206 -9.83 -0.37 -9.51
CA GLY A 206 -11.05 -1.16 -9.62
C GLY A 206 -11.77 -1.44 -8.29
N LEU A 207 -11.23 -0.99 -7.15
CA LEU A 207 -11.80 -1.20 -5.81
C LEU A 207 -12.27 0.12 -5.19
N ASP A 208 -13.53 0.49 -5.44
CA ASP A 208 -14.10 1.73 -4.89
C ASP A 208 -14.67 1.52 -3.48
N LEU A 209 -13.96 2.04 -2.47
CA LEU A 209 -14.36 1.98 -1.06
C LEU A 209 -14.97 3.31 -0.56
N ARG A 210 -15.14 4.29 -1.44
CA ARG A 210 -15.63 5.64 -1.10
C ARG A 210 -17.15 5.69 -1.06
N ILE A 211 -17.82 4.80 -1.81
CA ILE A 211 -19.27 4.78 -2.05
C ILE A 211 -20.00 3.64 -1.34
#